data_AF-A0A1I2KNQ4-F1
#
_entry.id   AF-A0A1I2KNQ4-F1
#
_cell.length_a   1.000
_cell.length_b   1.000
_cell.length_c   1.000
_cell.angle_alpha   90.00
_cell.angle_beta   90.00
_cell.angle_gamma   90.00
#
_symmetry.space_group_name_H-M   'P 1'
#
loop_
_entity.id
_entity.type
_entity.pdbx_description
1 polymer ?
#
loop_
_entity_poly.entity_id
_entity_poly.type
_entity_poly.pdbx_seq_one_letter_code
_entity_poly.pdbx_strand_id
1 'polypeptide(L)'
;MPDPLQPVLGGDAPFDATADEIETRAELDVHLAKNTLAGLCVLGLRLDRDPPDLTGVDVRDTMFVGCHLAGPEVESDLILRGAHVVPPFDGRPYPTHPALLYTPEDLSAGFTEHGFAGMFDTVVYEHFVAHGGAVPDIREALAQRLHDAGIDNALGKALNEWAAVQGPGGAIGIMGGHAAARGSEPYRMVAALTRRLAAADRLIVTGGGPGVMEAANLGAYFASFDEAELATAIDRLAVAPHFMDHEPYTAAALSVRAAHPLPPLDVAGRLRHGGLALPTWLYGHEPANLFAGQIGKYFSNAVREDSILRLARGGIVFAPGWAGTVQEIFQAATKTFYATDGPSGAYVFLGVEHWSRLPVADLLGPLLARSPHGDLSGLIVVTDSLDEAVDALSG
;
A
#
# COMPACT_ATOMS: atom_id res chain seq x y z
N MET A 1 6.46 25.33 7.17
CA MET A 1 6.90 24.16 6.39
C MET A 1 5.88 23.95 5.27
N PRO A 2 6.27 23.45 4.09
CA PRO A 2 5.27 22.95 3.14
C PRO A 2 4.37 21.96 3.87
N ASP A 3 3.07 22.00 3.56
CA ASP A 3 2.10 21.05 4.11
C ASP A 3 2.57 19.64 3.70
N PRO A 4 3.00 18.77 4.64
CA PRO A 4 3.54 17.46 4.31
C PRO A 4 2.50 16.57 3.64
N LEU A 5 1.22 16.98 3.63
CA LEU A 5 0.12 16.28 2.97
C LEU A 5 -0.17 16.79 1.55
N GLN A 6 0.48 17.87 1.09
CA GLN A 6 0.35 18.34 -0.29
C GLN A 6 0.58 17.25 -1.35
N PRO A 7 1.54 16.32 -1.20
CA PRO A 7 1.74 15.25 -2.17
C PRO A 7 0.58 14.25 -2.23
N VAL A 8 -0.17 14.09 -1.13
CA VAL A 8 -1.20 13.05 -0.98
C VAL A 8 -2.60 13.58 -1.36
N LEU A 9 -2.81 14.90 -1.29
CA LEU A 9 -4.08 15.56 -1.63
C LEU A 9 -4.23 15.90 -3.13
N GLY A 10 -3.32 15.44 -3.99
CA GLY A 10 -3.25 15.86 -5.40
C GLY A 10 -2.40 17.13 -5.58
N GLY A 11 -1.80 17.28 -6.76
CA GLY A 11 -0.80 18.33 -7.04
C GLY A 11 -0.75 18.79 -8.50
N ASP A 12 0.29 19.56 -8.84
CA ASP A 12 0.51 20.11 -10.19
C ASP A 12 1.06 19.08 -11.19
N ALA A 13 1.38 17.88 -10.73
CA ALA A 13 1.84 16.80 -11.59
C ALA A 13 0.65 16.24 -12.39
N PRO A 14 0.72 16.15 -13.72
CA PRO A 14 -0.39 15.64 -14.52
C PRO A 14 -0.69 14.19 -14.12
N PHE A 15 -1.90 13.97 -13.62
CA PHE A 15 -2.42 12.69 -13.20
C PHE A 15 -3.85 12.63 -13.71
N ASP A 16 -4.05 11.86 -14.77
CA ASP A 16 -5.35 11.53 -15.36
C ASP A 16 -5.43 10.01 -15.35
N ALA A 17 -5.93 9.47 -14.24
CA ALA A 17 -6.02 8.03 -14.05
C ALA A 17 -7.36 7.47 -14.56
N THR A 18 -8.37 8.31 -14.75
CA THR A 18 -9.73 7.90 -15.16
C THR A 18 -10.45 9.00 -15.92
N ALA A 19 -11.31 8.63 -16.87
CA ALA A 19 -12.07 9.60 -17.68
C ALA A 19 -13.10 10.43 -16.90
N ASP A 20 -13.43 10.05 -15.66
CA ASP A 20 -14.53 10.61 -14.87
C ASP A 20 -14.06 11.34 -13.60
N GLU A 21 -12.77 11.30 -13.25
CA GLU A 21 -12.21 11.93 -12.05
C GLU A 21 -11.13 12.95 -12.41
N ILE A 22 -11.36 14.20 -12.00
CA ILE A 22 -10.48 15.34 -12.18
C ILE A 22 -9.61 15.52 -10.93
N GLU A 23 -8.30 15.37 -11.08
CA GLU A 23 -7.37 15.32 -9.94
C GLU A 23 -6.24 16.33 -10.02
N THR A 24 -6.18 17.07 -11.12
CA THR A 24 -5.18 18.12 -11.31
C THR A 24 -5.80 19.41 -11.78
N ARG A 25 -5.10 20.52 -11.51
CA ARG A 25 -5.56 21.80 -12.02
C ARG A 25 -5.57 21.88 -13.54
N ALA A 26 -4.56 21.30 -14.19
CA ALA A 26 -4.45 21.28 -15.64
C ALA A 26 -5.63 20.55 -16.31
N GLU A 27 -6.05 19.43 -15.73
CA GLU A 27 -7.21 18.68 -16.19
C GLU A 27 -8.51 19.45 -15.95
N LEU A 28 -8.69 20.04 -14.76
CA LEU A 28 -9.84 20.87 -14.46
C LEU A 28 -10.01 21.98 -15.52
N ASP A 29 -8.93 22.68 -15.87
CA ASP A 29 -8.97 23.77 -16.86
C ASP A 29 -9.45 23.29 -18.25
N VAL A 30 -9.16 22.05 -18.65
CA VAL A 30 -9.68 21.44 -19.90
C VAL A 30 -11.20 21.31 -19.86
N HIS A 31 -11.76 20.95 -18.70
CA HIS A 31 -13.22 20.82 -18.53
C HIS A 31 -13.91 22.16 -18.34
N LEU A 32 -13.28 23.10 -17.64
CA LEU A 32 -13.76 24.47 -17.53
C LEU A 32 -13.86 25.15 -18.90
N ALA A 33 -12.91 24.91 -19.81
CA ALA A 33 -12.98 25.40 -21.19
C ALA A 33 -14.18 24.84 -21.98
N LYS A 34 -14.71 23.66 -21.60
CA LYS A 34 -15.92 23.06 -22.18
C LYS A 34 -17.22 23.58 -21.51
N ASN A 35 -17.10 24.42 -20.48
CA ASN A 35 -18.19 24.93 -19.64
C ASN A 35 -19.04 23.84 -18.98
N THR A 36 -18.46 22.66 -18.69
CA THR A 36 -19.19 21.59 -18.00
C THR A 36 -18.26 20.69 -17.17
N LEU A 37 -18.72 20.39 -15.96
CA LEU A 37 -18.20 19.36 -15.06
C LEU A 37 -19.25 18.28 -14.78
N ALA A 38 -20.37 18.29 -15.51
CA ALA A 38 -21.56 17.52 -15.16
C ALA A 38 -21.27 16.02 -15.10
N GLY A 39 -21.65 15.37 -13.99
CA GLY A 39 -21.41 13.95 -13.72
C GLY A 39 -19.96 13.56 -13.40
N LEU A 40 -19.02 14.51 -13.36
CA LEU A 40 -17.61 14.23 -13.03
C LEU A 40 -17.34 14.35 -11.53
N CYS A 41 -16.27 13.73 -11.07
CA CYS A 41 -15.71 13.93 -9.74
C CYS A 41 -14.52 14.89 -9.81
N VAL A 42 -14.41 15.84 -8.89
CA VAL A 42 -13.24 16.70 -8.68
C VAL A 42 -12.67 16.37 -7.32
N LEU A 43 -11.44 15.86 -7.27
CA LEU A 43 -10.86 15.24 -6.08
C LEU A 43 -9.65 16.03 -5.55
N GLY A 44 -9.67 16.36 -4.26
CA GLY A 44 -8.49 16.84 -3.50
C GLY A 44 -7.96 18.25 -3.84
N LEU A 45 -8.52 18.93 -4.85
CA LEU A 45 -7.93 20.17 -5.36
C LEU A 45 -7.99 21.36 -4.39
N ARG A 46 -6.90 22.13 -4.35
CA ARG A 46 -6.76 23.42 -3.63
C ARG A 46 -7.30 24.61 -4.44
N LEU A 47 -8.61 24.61 -4.67
CA LEU A 47 -9.33 25.66 -5.42
C LEU A 47 -9.45 26.99 -4.65
N ASP A 48 -8.93 27.06 -3.42
CA ASP A 48 -8.85 28.26 -2.59
C ASP A 48 -7.64 29.15 -2.93
N ARG A 49 -6.56 28.56 -3.45
CA ARG A 49 -5.29 29.28 -3.71
C ARG A 49 -5.31 30.04 -5.04
N ASP A 50 -5.92 29.44 -6.06
CA ASP A 50 -6.14 30.05 -7.37
C ASP A 50 -7.57 29.72 -7.82
N PRO A 51 -8.60 30.46 -7.35
CA PRO A 51 -9.98 30.09 -7.59
C PRO A 51 -10.37 30.16 -9.07
N PRO A 52 -10.86 29.06 -9.68
CA PRO A 52 -11.44 29.12 -11.01
C PRO A 52 -12.79 29.86 -11.00
N ASP A 53 -13.16 30.47 -12.11
CA ASP A 53 -14.53 30.96 -12.31
C ASP A 53 -15.46 29.79 -12.65
N LEU A 54 -16.36 29.46 -11.72
CA LEU A 54 -17.34 28.39 -11.86
C LEU A 54 -18.75 28.90 -12.19
N THR A 55 -18.98 30.22 -12.27
CA THR A 55 -20.34 30.81 -12.36
C THR A 55 -21.11 30.36 -13.60
N GLY A 56 -20.42 30.20 -14.74
CA GLY A 56 -21.04 29.79 -16.02
C GLY A 56 -20.96 28.29 -16.32
N VAL A 57 -20.35 27.50 -15.44
CA VAL A 57 -20.05 26.08 -15.68
C VAL A 57 -21.25 25.21 -15.27
N ASP A 58 -21.65 24.26 -16.11
CA ASP A 58 -22.65 23.25 -15.74
C ASP A 58 -22.05 22.24 -14.76
N VAL A 59 -22.52 22.28 -13.50
CA VAL A 59 -22.01 21.47 -12.38
C VAL A 59 -23.03 20.43 -11.87
N ARG A 60 -24.08 20.15 -12.67
CA ARG A 60 -25.11 19.19 -12.28
C ARG A 60 -24.52 17.80 -12.09
N ASP A 61 -24.84 17.17 -10.96
CA ASP A 61 -24.34 15.85 -10.57
C ASP A 61 -22.81 15.76 -10.46
N THR A 62 -22.10 16.90 -10.44
CA THR A 62 -20.66 16.94 -10.18
C THR A 62 -20.39 16.66 -8.70
N MET A 63 -19.42 15.82 -8.38
CA MET A 63 -18.97 15.58 -7.00
C MET A 63 -17.67 16.33 -6.73
N PHE A 64 -17.64 17.24 -5.76
CA PHE A 64 -16.42 17.85 -5.25
C PHE A 64 -16.04 17.15 -3.94
N VAL A 65 -14.98 16.35 -3.96
CA VAL A 65 -14.57 15.50 -2.85
C VAL A 65 -13.21 15.94 -2.34
N GLY A 66 -13.10 16.30 -1.06
CA GLY A 66 -11.86 16.76 -0.44
C GLY A 66 -11.30 18.07 -1.01
N CYS A 67 -12.04 18.77 -1.86
CA CYS A 67 -11.60 20.05 -2.44
C CYS A 67 -11.65 21.17 -1.41
N HIS A 68 -10.61 22.01 -1.38
CA HIS A 68 -10.64 23.27 -0.64
C HIS A 68 -11.17 24.37 -1.55
N LEU A 69 -12.42 24.80 -1.31
CA LEU A 69 -13.09 25.85 -2.09
C LEU A 69 -12.75 27.24 -1.55
N ALA A 70 -12.88 28.27 -2.40
CA ALA A 70 -12.55 29.65 -2.05
C ALA A 70 -13.37 30.25 -0.89
N GLY A 71 -14.53 29.66 -0.57
CA GLY A 71 -15.33 30.03 0.59
C GLY A 71 -16.72 29.41 0.60
N PRO A 72 -17.48 29.61 1.68
CA PRO A 72 -18.81 28.99 1.89
C PRO A 72 -19.86 29.44 0.87
N GLU A 73 -19.69 30.63 0.28
CA GLU A 73 -20.59 31.13 -0.77
C GLU A 73 -20.45 30.31 -2.05
N VAL A 74 -19.23 29.93 -2.43
CA VAL A 74 -18.97 29.08 -3.59
C VAL A 74 -19.49 27.67 -3.36
N GLU A 75 -19.26 27.12 -2.17
CA GLU A 75 -19.78 25.81 -1.77
C GLU A 75 -21.32 25.77 -1.85
N SER A 76 -21.98 26.79 -1.29
CA SER A 76 -23.44 26.90 -1.31
C SER A 76 -23.98 27.06 -2.73
N ASP A 77 -23.34 27.87 -3.57
CA ASP A 77 -23.71 28.05 -4.97
C ASP A 77 -23.61 26.73 -5.77
N LEU A 78 -22.51 25.98 -5.60
CA LEU A 78 -22.33 24.68 -6.26
C LEU A 78 -23.46 23.70 -5.88
N ILE A 79 -23.79 23.61 -4.59
CA ILE A 79 -24.88 22.75 -4.10
C ILE A 79 -26.23 23.19 -4.68
N LEU A 80 -26.51 24.50 -4.70
CA LEU A 80 -27.75 25.04 -5.27
C LEU A 80 -27.88 24.77 -6.77
N ARG A 81 -26.76 24.65 -7.49
CA ARG A 81 -26.70 24.32 -8.92
C ARG A 81 -26.67 22.81 -9.21
N GLY A 82 -26.79 21.96 -8.19
CA GLY A 82 -26.93 20.51 -8.32
C GLY A 82 -25.64 19.71 -8.19
N ALA A 83 -24.56 20.31 -7.70
CA ALA A 83 -23.35 19.58 -7.32
C ALA A 83 -23.48 18.96 -5.92
N HIS A 84 -22.66 17.95 -5.65
CA HIS A 84 -22.46 17.36 -4.33
C HIS A 84 -21.10 17.76 -3.79
N VAL A 85 -21.02 18.23 -2.55
CA VAL A 85 -19.76 18.60 -1.91
C VAL A 85 -19.52 17.72 -0.69
N VAL A 86 -18.36 17.07 -0.64
CA VAL A 86 -17.83 16.33 0.51
C VAL A 86 -16.55 17.03 0.95
N PRO A 87 -16.61 17.95 1.92
CA PRO A 87 -15.46 18.78 2.30
C PRO A 87 -14.41 17.97 3.08
N PRO A 88 -13.14 18.39 3.06
CA PRO A 88 -12.13 17.83 3.97
C PRO A 88 -12.50 18.14 5.42
N PHE A 89 -12.26 17.20 6.33
CA PHE A 89 -12.49 17.46 7.76
C PHE A 89 -11.25 18.07 8.41
N ASP A 90 -11.34 19.35 8.74
CA ASP A 90 -10.27 20.09 9.41
C ASP A 90 -9.97 19.55 10.82
N GLY A 91 -8.76 19.84 11.31
CA GLY A 91 -8.34 19.52 12.68
C GLY A 91 -7.91 18.06 12.88
N ARG A 92 -7.67 17.32 11.80
CA ARG A 92 -7.07 15.99 11.83
C ARG A 92 -5.62 16.05 11.35
N PRO A 93 -4.71 15.24 11.91
CA PRO A 93 -3.32 15.21 11.47
C PRO A 93 -3.12 14.38 10.19
N TYR A 94 -4.19 13.95 9.51
CA TYR A 94 -4.15 13.11 8.32
C TYR A 94 -5.19 13.60 7.27
N PRO A 95 -4.97 13.35 5.98
CA PRO A 95 -5.89 13.75 4.93
C PRO A 95 -7.14 12.87 4.97
N THR A 96 -8.34 13.46 4.90
CA THR A 96 -9.57 12.65 4.85
C THR A 96 -9.89 12.09 3.47
N HIS A 97 -9.26 12.62 2.42
CA HIS A 97 -9.49 12.19 1.04
C HIS A 97 -8.15 12.12 0.30
N PRO A 98 -7.26 11.19 0.69
CA PRO A 98 -6.00 11.00 -0.04
C PRO A 98 -6.31 10.63 -1.50
N ALA A 99 -5.77 11.37 -2.45
CA ALA A 99 -5.87 11.11 -3.89
C ALA A 99 -4.76 10.17 -4.38
N LEU A 100 -3.63 10.16 -3.68
CA LEU A 100 -2.46 9.32 -3.96
C LEU A 100 -2.13 8.42 -2.76
N LEU A 101 -1.43 7.33 -3.03
CA LEU A 101 -0.86 6.49 -1.97
C LEU A 101 0.33 7.21 -1.31
N TYR A 102 0.62 6.86 -0.06
CA TYR A 102 1.76 7.40 0.66
C TYR A 102 3.08 6.83 0.13
N THR A 103 4.14 7.60 0.31
CA THR A 103 5.53 7.17 0.10
C THR A 103 6.27 7.01 1.44
N PRO A 104 7.43 6.33 1.46
CA PRO A 104 8.29 6.32 2.64
C PRO A 104 8.66 7.73 3.13
N GLU A 105 8.84 8.68 2.22
CA GLU A 105 9.15 10.08 2.52
C GLU A 105 7.99 10.77 3.24
N ASP A 106 6.74 10.52 2.82
CA ASP A 106 5.55 11.07 3.50
C ASP A 106 5.43 10.56 4.93
N LEU A 107 5.59 9.23 5.13
CA LEU A 107 5.43 8.62 6.46
C LEU A 107 6.58 8.98 7.43
N SER A 108 7.79 9.21 6.90
CA SER A 108 8.96 9.58 7.69
C SER A 108 9.17 11.09 7.84
N ALA A 109 8.31 11.92 7.24
CA ALA A 109 8.36 13.36 7.38
C ALA A 109 8.36 13.77 8.87
N GLY A 110 9.29 14.64 9.27
CA GLY A 110 9.50 15.08 10.65
C GLY A 110 10.53 14.27 11.45
N PHE A 111 11.02 13.13 10.93
CA PHE A 111 12.03 12.32 11.63
C PHE A 111 13.33 13.08 11.89
N THR A 112 13.79 13.88 10.93
CA THR A 112 15.08 14.59 11.03
C THR A 112 15.06 15.65 12.13
N GLU A 113 13.94 16.36 12.28
CA GLU A 113 13.79 17.43 13.27
C GLU A 113 13.37 16.92 14.66
N HIS A 114 12.60 15.83 14.71
CA HIS A 114 11.84 15.44 15.90
C HIS A 114 11.95 13.95 16.28
N GLY A 115 12.82 13.19 15.58
CA GLY A 115 13.00 11.76 15.79
C GLY A 115 11.74 10.96 15.45
N PHE A 116 11.69 9.72 15.93
CA PHE A 116 10.59 8.79 15.67
C PHE A 116 9.23 9.32 16.12
N ALA A 117 9.19 10.00 17.27
CA ALA A 117 7.95 10.55 17.82
C ALA A 117 7.33 11.65 16.94
N GLY A 118 8.15 12.40 16.20
CA GLY A 118 7.67 13.46 15.32
C GLY A 118 7.48 13.05 13.86
N MET A 119 7.65 11.77 13.52
CA MET A 119 7.26 11.27 12.21
C MET A 119 5.76 11.49 12.01
N PHE A 120 5.37 11.86 10.79
CA PHE A 120 3.97 11.92 10.37
C PHE A 120 3.23 10.65 10.78
N ASP A 121 3.83 9.49 10.53
CA ASP A 121 3.23 8.21 10.85
C ASP A 121 2.91 8.04 12.35
N THR A 122 3.85 8.44 13.20
CA THR A 122 3.72 8.36 14.66
C THR A 122 2.70 9.37 15.18
N VAL A 123 2.69 10.59 14.65
CA VAL A 123 1.72 11.63 15.02
C VAL A 123 0.28 11.19 14.71
N VAL A 124 0.06 10.58 13.54
CA VAL A 124 -1.26 10.04 13.18
C VAL A 124 -1.65 8.86 14.06
N TYR A 125 -0.70 7.97 14.39
CA TYR A 125 -0.94 6.86 15.31
C TYR A 125 -1.34 7.34 16.72
N GLU A 126 -0.61 8.30 17.28
CA GLU A 126 -0.93 8.88 18.58
C GLU A 126 -2.32 9.52 18.60
N HIS A 127 -2.69 10.23 17.53
CA HIS A 127 -4.04 10.75 17.35
C HIS A 127 -5.08 9.63 17.30
N PHE A 128 -4.85 8.58 16.51
CA PHE A 128 -5.74 7.43 16.40
C PHE A 128 -6.02 6.80 17.76
N VAL A 129 -4.98 6.55 18.56
CA VAL A 129 -5.12 6.00 19.92
C VAL A 129 -5.89 6.96 20.83
N ALA A 130 -5.57 8.25 20.80
CA ALA A 130 -6.21 9.27 21.64
C ALA A 130 -7.71 9.44 21.34
N HIS A 131 -8.16 9.11 20.13
CA HIS A 131 -9.53 9.31 19.67
C HIS A 131 -10.35 8.02 19.58
N GLY A 132 -9.98 6.98 20.34
CA GLY A 132 -10.77 5.75 20.48
C GLY A 132 -10.39 4.62 19.51
N GLY A 133 -9.30 4.79 18.76
CA GLY A 133 -8.72 3.76 17.91
C GLY A 133 -9.73 3.20 16.90
N ALA A 134 -9.92 1.87 16.93
CA ALA A 134 -10.82 1.15 16.03
C ALA A 134 -12.31 1.37 16.33
N VAL A 135 -12.66 1.95 17.48
CA VAL A 135 -14.05 2.21 17.88
C VAL A 135 -14.20 3.67 18.33
N PRO A 136 -13.92 4.63 17.43
CA PRO A 136 -13.89 6.03 17.79
C PRO A 136 -15.31 6.64 17.83
N ASP A 137 -15.43 7.90 18.24
CA ASP A 137 -16.70 8.63 18.09
C ASP A 137 -17.09 8.79 16.61
N ILE A 138 -18.35 9.17 16.36
CA ILE A 138 -18.88 9.25 14.99
C ILE A 138 -18.10 10.21 14.07
N ARG A 139 -17.54 11.30 14.60
CA ARG A 139 -16.83 12.28 13.75
C ARG A 139 -15.50 11.71 13.30
N GLU A 140 -14.77 11.09 14.21
CA GLU A 140 -13.51 10.42 13.90
C GLU A 140 -13.76 9.15 13.06
N ALA A 141 -14.83 8.39 13.33
CA ALA A 141 -15.20 7.22 12.54
C ALA A 141 -15.44 7.60 11.06
N LEU A 142 -16.18 8.68 10.80
CA LEU A 142 -16.40 9.18 9.44
C LEU A 142 -15.09 9.63 8.79
N ALA A 143 -14.23 10.35 9.51
CA ALA A 143 -12.93 10.80 8.99
C ALA A 143 -12.04 9.62 8.57
N GLN A 144 -11.93 8.59 9.42
CA GLN A 144 -11.17 7.38 9.12
C GLN A 144 -11.73 6.60 7.93
N ARG A 145 -13.06 6.53 7.78
CA ARG A 145 -13.70 5.84 6.63
C ARG A 145 -13.53 6.60 5.33
N LEU A 146 -13.59 7.93 5.35
CA LEU A 146 -13.29 8.76 4.18
C LEU A 146 -11.83 8.57 3.76
N HIS A 147 -10.91 8.58 4.74
CA HIS A 147 -9.50 8.32 4.47
C HIS A 147 -9.31 6.96 3.80
N ASP A 148 -9.83 5.89 4.41
CA ASP A 148 -9.71 4.53 3.88
C ASP A 148 -10.29 4.42 2.46
N ALA A 149 -11.41 5.10 2.18
CA ALA A 149 -12.01 5.13 0.84
C ALA A 149 -11.12 5.86 -0.19
N GLY A 150 -10.45 6.94 0.20
CA GLY A 150 -9.45 7.61 -0.65
C GLY A 150 -8.27 6.69 -0.97
N ILE A 151 -7.78 5.94 0.02
CA ILE A 151 -6.71 4.95 -0.18
C ILE A 151 -7.16 3.83 -1.13
N ASP A 152 -8.39 3.34 -1.00
CA ASP A 152 -8.93 2.34 -1.93
C ASP A 152 -8.96 2.86 -3.39
N ASN A 153 -9.35 4.12 -3.59
CA ASN A 153 -9.33 4.75 -4.90
C ASN A 153 -7.90 4.87 -5.46
N ALA A 154 -6.99 5.46 -4.66
CA ALA A 154 -5.58 5.63 -5.03
C ALA A 154 -4.89 4.28 -5.31
N LEU A 155 -5.24 3.24 -4.56
CA LEU A 155 -4.75 1.89 -4.76
C LEU A 155 -5.20 1.33 -6.12
N GLY A 156 -6.49 1.47 -6.45
CA GLY A 156 -7.02 1.05 -7.76
C GLY A 156 -6.25 1.70 -8.92
N LYS A 157 -5.95 2.99 -8.81
CA LYS A 157 -5.20 3.75 -9.83
C LYS A 157 -3.76 3.27 -9.98
N ALA A 158 -3.05 3.12 -8.86
CA ALA A 158 -1.69 2.62 -8.87
C ALA A 158 -1.59 1.21 -9.52
N LEU A 159 -2.57 0.36 -9.26
CA LEU A 159 -2.64 -0.98 -9.87
C LEU A 159 -3.02 -0.95 -11.34
N ASN A 160 -3.89 -0.03 -11.76
CA ASN A 160 -4.22 0.17 -13.17
C ASN A 160 -3.00 0.65 -13.97
N GLU A 161 -2.21 1.57 -13.42
CA GLU A 161 -0.95 2.00 -14.04
C GLU A 161 0.05 0.85 -14.15
N TRP A 162 0.21 0.07 -13.09
CA TRP A 162 1.01 -1.15 -13.14
C TRP A 162 0.56 -2.09 -14.25
N ALA A 163 -0.75 -2.38 -14.31
CA ALA A 163 -1.32 -3.27 -15.30
C ALA A 163 -1.20 -2.74 -16.74
N ALA A 164 -1.22 -1.41 -16.92
CA ALA A 164 -1.01 -0.79 -18.22
C ALA A 164 0.43 -1.00 -18.75
N VAL A 165 1.42 -1.08 -17.86
CA VAL A 165 2.83 -1.27 -18.22
C VAL A 165 3.21 -2.76 -18.29
N GLN A 166 2.84 -3.55 -17.29
CA GLN A 166 3.31 -4.93 -17.10
C GLN A 166 2.26 -6.00 -17.45
N GLY A 167 1.03 -5.57 -17.77
CA GLY A 167 -0.10 -6.46 -18.01
C GLY A 167 -0.81 -6.90 -16.73
N PRO A 168 -1.92 -7.65 -16.84
CA PRO A 168 -2.79 -8.01 -15.72
C PRO A 168 -2.22 -9.15 -14.85
N GLY A 169 -0.92 -9.43 -14.94
CA GLY A 169 -0.28 -10.45 -14.13
C GLY A 169 -0.51 -10.17 -12.65
N GLY A 170 -1.08 -11.14 -11.94
CA GLY A 170 -1.39 -10.97 -10.52
C GLY A 170 -0.13 -10.67 -9.70
N ALA A 171 -0.30 -9.92 -8.61
CA ALA A 171 0.81 -9.63 -7.71
C ALA A 171 1.20 -10.86 -6.87
N ILE A 172 2.43 -10.87 -6.38
CA ILE A 172 2.93 -11.87 -5.45
C ILE A 172 2.80 -11.32 -4.03
N GLY A 173 1.96 -11.95 -3.23
CA GLY A 173 1.79 -11.61 -1.83
C GLY A 173 2.88 -12.25 -0.97
N ILE A 174 3.52 -11.49 -0.09
CA ILE A 174 4.47 -12.02 0.88
C ILE A 174 3.87 -11.91 2.29
N MET A 175 3.67 -13.07 2.89
CA MET A 175 3.05 -13.26 4.19
C MET A 175 4.07 -13.80 5.19
N GLY A 176 3.94 -13.38 6.44
CA GLY A 176 4.75 -13.88 7.54
C GLY A 176 4.93 -12.88 8.66
N GLY A 177 5.48 -13.34 9.78
CA GLY A 177 5.48 -12.59 11.03
C GLY A 177 6.43 -11.38 11.06
N HIS A 178 6.03 -10.37 11.82
CA HIS A 178 6.83 -9.20 12.20
C HIS A 178 8.06 -9.54 13.07
N ALA A 179 8.20 -10.79 13.51
CA ALA A 179 9.20 -11.23 14.50
C ALA A 179 10.59 -11.50 13.91
N ALA A 180 10.74 -11.64 12.60
CA ALA A 180 12.03 -11.87 11.98
C ALA A 180 12.95 -10.65 12.17
N ALA A 181 14.05 -10.80 12.91
CA ALA A 181 15.01 -9.72 13.09
C ALA A 181 15.73 -9.39 11.78
N ARG A 182 16.10 -8.13 11.57
CA ARG A 182 16.97 -7.73 10.45
C ARG A 182 18.29 -8.52 10.51
N GLY A 183 18.77 -8.97 9.36
CA GLY A 183 20.00 -9.76 9.25
C GLY A 183 19.85 -11.26 9.54
N SER A 184 18.70 -11.70 10.06
CA SER A 184 18.41 -13.13 10.25
C SER A 184 18.29 -13.88 8.93
N GLU A 185 18.41 -15.21 8.98
CA GLU A 185 18.26 -16.07 7.80
C GLU A 185 16.89 -15.92 7.11
N PRO A 186 15.73 -15.94 7.81
CA PRO A 186 14.45 -15.68 7.18
C PRO A 186 14.35 -14.31 6.49
N TYR A 187 14.96 -13.29 7.09
CA TYR A 187 14.99 -11.94 6.51
C TYR A 187 15.79 -11.93 5.20
N ARG A 188 16.98 -12.53 5.18
CA ARG A 188 17.83 -12.62 3.98
C ARG A 188 17.17 -13.43 2.88
N MET A 189 16.58 -14.57 3.24
CA MET A 189 15.89 -15.45 2.30
C MET A 189 14.75 -14.73 1.57
N VAL A 190 13.89 -14.03 2.32
CA VAL A 190 12.76 -13.29 1.74
C VAL A 190 13.25 -12.13 0.88
N ALA A 191 14.24 -11.35 1.35
CA ALA A 191 14.79 -10.24 0.57
C ALA A 191 15.45 -10.71 -0.75
N ALA A 192 16.17 -11.84 -0.73
CA ALA A 192 16.77 -12.42 -1.92
C ALA A 192 15.70 -12.90 -2.91
N LEU A 193 14.65 -13.57 -2.42
CA LEU A 193 13.52 -14.03 -3.22
C LEU A 193 12.81 -12.86 -3.93
N THR A 194 12.40 -11.86 -3.17
CA THR A 194 11.62 -10.74 -3.73
C THR A 194 12.45 -9.84 -4.63
N ARG A 195 13.77 -9.75 -4.43
CA ARG A 195 14.67 -9.13 -5.39
C ARG A 195 14.60 -9.82 -6.75
N ARG A 196 14.69 -11.15 -6.78
CA ARG A 196 14.62 -11.94 -8.03
C ARG A 196 13.27 -11.77 -8.72
N LEU A 197 12.18 -11.84 -7.95
CA LEU A 197 10.82 -11.69 -8.47
C LEU A 197 10.57 -10.28 -9.03
N ALA A 198 10.95 -9.23 -8.30
CA ALA A 198 10.81 -7.85 -8.75
C ALA A 198 11.72 -7.54 -9.96
N ALA A 199 12.93 -8.11 -10.01
CA ALA A 199 13.80 -8.00 -11.18
C ALA A 199 13.17 -8.62 -12.44
N ALA A 200 12.33 -9.65 -12.25
CA ALA A 200 11.51 -10.31 -13.28
C ALA A 200 10.10 -9.70 -13.43
N ASP A 201 9.94 -8.41 -13.11
CA ASP A 201 8.69 -7.65 -13.31
C ASP A 201 7.46 -8.21 -12.57
N ARG A 202 7.67 -8.87 -11.43
CA ARG A 202 6.58 -9.27 -10.53
C ARG A 202 6.33 -8.21 -9.47
N LEU A 203 5.08 -7.79 -9.33
CA LEU A 203 4.67 -6.87 -8.26
C LEU A 203 4.69 -7.59 -6.91
N ILE A 204 5.47 -7.07 -5.97
CA ILE A 204 5.53 -7.56 -4.60
C ILE A 204 4.51 -6.79 -3.75
N VAL A 205 3.63 -7.50 -3.06
CA VAL A 205 2.64 -6.93 -2.14
C VAL A 205 2.87 -7.48 -0.74
N THR A 206 2.90 -6.60 0.25
CA THR A 206 3.10 -6.99 1.65
C THR A 206 2.11 -6.30 2.57
N GLY A 207 2.10 -6.77 3.81
CA GLY A 207 1.39 -6.12 4.89
C GLY A 207 2.01 -4.83 5.44
N GLY A 208 3.17 -4.41 4.93
CA GLY A 208 3.78 -3.13 5.25
C GLY A 208 4.49 -3.01 6.61
N GLY A 209 4.42 -4.02 7.48
CA GLY A 209 5.08 -4.00 8.79
C GLY A 209 6.58 -4.36 8.74
N PRO A 210 7.21 -4.53 9.92
CA PRO A 210 8.61 -4.94 10.05
C PRO A 210 8.81 -6.44 9.75
N GLY A 211 10.05 -6.91 9.90
CA GLY A 211 10.40 -8.32 9.71
C GLY A 211 10.35 -8.76 8.26
N VAL A 212 9.69 -9.89 7.95
CA VAL A 212 9.69 -10.44 6.58
C VAL A 212 8.95 -9.55 5.58
N MET A 213 7.97 -8.76 6.04
CA MET A 213 7.29 -7.79 5.18
C MET A 213 8.25 -6.68 4.75
N GLU A 214 9.04 -6.13 5.68
CA GLU A 214 10.11 -5.20 5.36
C GLU A 214 11.16 -5.85 4.44
N ALA A 215 11.59 -7.08 4.74
CA ALA A 215 12.56 -7.80 3.91
C ALA A 215 12.07 -7.94 2.46
N ALA A 216 10.78 -8.23 2.28
CA ALA A 216 10.16 -8.36 0.98
C ALA A 216 10.20 -7.05 0.19
N ASN A 217 9.77 -5.93 0.78
CA ASN A 217 9.84 -4.63 0.15
C ASN A 217 11.29 -4.18 -0.09
N LEU A 218 12.23 -4.48 0.83
CA LEU A 218 13.66 -4.25 0.66
C LEU A 218 14.21 -5.00 -0.56
N GLY A 219 13.90 -6.29 -0.71
CA GLY A 219 14.32 -7.05 -1.88
C GLY A 219 13.81 -6.43 -3.19
N ALA A 220 12.54 -6.02 -3.21
CA ALA A 220 11.95 -5.32 -4.35
C ALA A 220 12.63 -3.96 -4.63
N TYR A 221 12.96 -3.19 -3.59
CA TYR A 221 13.71 -1.94 -3.70
C TYR A 221 15.08 -2.17 -4.34
N PHE A 222 15.73 -3.29 -4.00
CA PHE A 222 17.02 -3.71 -4.54
C PHE A 222 16.94 -4.42 -5.90
N ALA A 223 15.80 -4.40 -6.61
CA ALA A 223 15.62 -5.10 -7.88
C ALA A 223 16.64 -4.73 -8.98
N SER A 224 17.15 -3.49 -8.97
CA SER A 224 18.16 -3.00 -9.93
C SER A 224 19.60 -3.00 -9.40
N PHE A 225 19.79 -3.39 -8.14
CA PHE A 225 21.10 -3.47 -7.50
C PHE A 225 21.57 -4.92 -7.49
N ASP A 226 22.87 -5.17 -7.33
CA ASP A 226 23.38 -6.54 -7.28
C ASP A 226 23.08 -7.23 -5.94
N GLU A 227 23.35 -8.54 -5.87
CA GLU A 227 23.10 -9.33 -4.66
C GLU A 227 24.05 -8.95 -3.51
N ALA A 228 25.28 -8.52 -3.81
CA ALA A 228 26.25 -8.11 -2.80
C ALA A 228 25.87 -6.76 -2.16
N GLU A 229 25.28 -5.85 -2.94
CA GLU A 229 24.70 -4.59 -2.46
C GLU A 229 23.53 -4.86 -1.51
N LEU A 230 22.60 -5.76 -1.88
CA LEU A 230 21.52 -6.16 -0.98
C LEU A 230 22.06 -6.77 0.32
N ALA A 231 23.03 -7.67 0.24
CA ALA A 231 23.65 -8.27 1.43
C ALA A 231 24.27 -7.20 2.35
N THR A 232 25.00 -6.23 1.77
CA THR A 232 25.59 -5.10 2.50
C THR A 232 24.53 -4.21 3.14
N ALA A 233 23.42 -3.94 2.45
CA ALA A 233 22.30 -3.19 3.00
C ALA A 233 21.66 -3.91 4.19
N ILE A 234 21.46 -5.23 4.09
CA ILE A 234 20.93 -6.03 5.20
C ILE A 234 21.88 -6.01 6.40
N ASP A 235 23.19 -6.07 6.18
CA ASP A 235 24.18 -5.99 7.27
C ASP A 235 24.14 -4.64 7.99
N ARG A 236 23.89 -3.55 7.26
CA ARG A 236 23.67 -2.21 7.87
C ARG A 236 22.39 -2.17 8.68
N LEU A 237 21.31 -2.78 8.19
CA LEU A 237 20.04 -2.86 8.92
C LEU A 237 20.16 -3.71 10.19
N ALA A 238 20.99 -4.75 10.17
CA ALA A 238 21.20 -5.67 11.28
C ALA A 238 21.77 -4.99 12.55
N VAL A 239 22.32 -3.78 12.44
CA VAL A 239 22.74 -2.96 13.60
C VAL A 239 21.54 -2.55 14.47
N ALA A 240 20.35 -2.42 13.88
CA ALA A 240 19.09 -2.15 14.58
C ALA A 240 18.10 -3.30 14.28
N PRO A 241 18.26 -4.48 14.92
CA PRO A 241 17.60 -5.71 14.50
C PRO A 241 16.12 -5.79 14.86
N HIS A 242 15.69 -5.05 15.88
CA HIS A 242 14.34 -5.15 16.45
C HIS A 242 13.60 -3.81 16.33
N PHE A 243 12.38 -3.85 15.79
CA PHE A 243 11.57 -2.66 15.55
C PHE A 243 11.13 -1.93 16.81
N MET A 244 11.14 -2.60 17.97
CA MET A 244 10.78 -2.01 19.27
C MET A 244 11.76 -0.91 19.71
N ASP A 245 12.97 -0.89 19.16
CA ASP A 245 13.90 0.23 19.31
C ASP A 245 13.72 1.19 18.13
N HIS A 246 12.59 1.91 18.14
CA HIS A 246 12.03 2.60 16.98
C HIS A 246 12.99 3.62 16.33
N GLU A 247 13.74 4.37 17.14
CA GLU A 247 14.64 5.42 16.68
C GLU A 247 15.80 4.87 15.82
N PRO A 248 16.67 3.98 16.34
CA PRO A 248 17.74 3.40 15.52
C PRO A 248 17.19 2.50 14.41
N TYR A 249 16.04 1.85 14.61
CA TYR A 249 15.41 1.03 13.57
C TYR A 249 15.04 1.87 12.34
N THR A 250 14.42 3.03 12.56
CA THR A 250 14.03 3.96 11.50
C THR A 250 15.26 4.63 10.88
N ALA A 251 16.19 5.11 11.70
CA ALA A 251 17.42 5.74 11.23
C ALA A 251 18.25 4.81 10.32
N ALA A 252 18.33 3.52 10.65
CA ALA A 252 19.03 2.53 9.82
C ALA A 252 18.38 2.36 8.44
N ALA A 253 17.04 2.32 8.36
CA ALA A 253 16.33 2.23 7.08
C ALA A 253 16.56 3.48 6.22
N LEU A 254 16.43 4.67 6.80
CA LEU A 254 16.71 5.93 6.12
C LEU A 254 18.16 6.02 5.63
N SER A 255 19.12 5.55 6.43
CA SER A 255 20.54 5.48 6.04
C SER A 255 20.78 4.56 4.84
N VAL A 256 20.10 3.40 4.78
CA VAL A 256 20.18 2.51 3.61
C VAL A 256 19.60 3.16 2.37
N ARG A 257 18.44 3.83 2.45
CA ARG A 257 17.85 4.58 1.32
C ARG A 257 18.78 5.68 0.83
N ALA A 258 19.35 6.46 1.75
CA ALA A 258 20.28 7.53 1.42
C ALA A 258 21.55 7.02 0.70
N ALA A 259 22.00 5.80 1.03
CA ALA A 259 23.14 5.17 0.38
C ALA A 259 22.82 4.53 -0.98
N HIS A 260 21.54 4.28 -1.29
CA HIS A 260 21.10 3.60 -2.52
C HIS A 260 19.94 4.37 -3.17
N PRO A 261 20.13 5.64 -3.54
CA PRO A 261 19.05 6.45 -4.10
C PRO A 261 18.58 5.88 -5.44
N LEU A 262 17.26 5.81 -5.61
CA LEU A 262 16.64 5.53 -6.90
C LEU A 262 16.51 6.83 -7.72
N PRO A 263 16.53 6.77 -9.06
CA PRO A 263 16.18 7.92 -9.88
C PRO A 263 14.71 8.34 -9.65
N PRO A 264 14.27 9.50 -10.15
CA PRO A 264 12.86 9.83 -10.20
C PRO A 264 12.07 8.75 -10.96
N LEU A 265 11.01 8.24 -10.34
CA LEU A 265 10.17 7.15 -10.86
C LEU A 265 8.69 7.59 -10.90
N ASP A 266 8.00 7.15 -11.94
CA ASP A 266 6.54 7.13 -12.01
C ASP A 266 5.96 6.07 -11.05
N VAL A 267 4.63 5.91 -11.01
CA VAL A 267 4.00 4.98 -10.07
C VAL A 267 4.38 3.54 -10.38
N ALA A 268 4.33 3.13 -11.65
CA ALA A 268 4.72 1.80 -12.09
C ALA A 268 6.19 1.49 -11.74
N GLY A 269 7.09 2.44 -11.94
CA GLY A 269 8.49 2.35 -11.55
C GLY A 269 8.67 2.20 -10.04
N ARG A 270 7.94 2.96 -9.23
CA ARG A 270 7.97 2.78 -7.75
C ARG A 270 7.45 1.41 -7.34
N LEU A 271 6.36 0.94 -7.93
CA LEU A 271 5.83 -0.39 -7.69
C LEU A 271 6.84 -1.50 -8.08
N ARG A 272 7.61 -1.30 -9.17
CA ARG A 272 8.73 -2.18 -9.52
C ARG A 272 9.84 -2.14 -8.46
N HIS A 273 10.16 -0.94 -7.99
CA HIS A 273 11.26 -0.67 -7.07
C HIS A 273 10.76 -0.42 -5.64
N GLY A 274 10.35 -1.50 -4.98
CA GLY A 274 9.90 -1.49 -3.59
C GLY A 274 8.57 -2.18 -3.38
N GLY A 275 7.76 -2.38 -4.43
CA GLY A 275 6.46 -3.01 -4.32
C GLY A 275 5.42 -2.14 -3.63
N LEU A 276 4.31 -2.77 -3.27
CA LEU A 276 3.20 -2.17 -2.55
C LEU A 276 3.16 -2.69 -1.11
N ALA A 277 2.99 -1.79 -0.14
CA ALA A 277 2.78 -2.13 1.25
C ALA A 277 1.40 -1.64 1.71
N LEU A 278 0.65 -2.48 2.42
CA LEU A 278 -0.65 -2.11 3.01
C LEU A 278 -0.62 -2.19 4.54
N PRO A 279 0.06 -1.26 5.26
CA PRO A 279 0.10 -1.23 6.73
C PRO A 279 -1.18 -0.65 7.33
N THR A 280 -1.29 -0.70 8.66
CA THR A 280 -2.42 -0.09 9.39
C THR A 280 -1.97 0.73 10.58
N TRP A 281 -2.74 1.76 10.96
CA TRP A 281 -2.56 2.43 12.26
C TRP A 281 -3.12 1.64 13.43
N LEU A 282 -3.93 0.60 13.20
CA LEU A 282 -4.33 -0.35 14.26
C LEU A 282 -3.09 -0.99 14.91
N TYR A 283 -2.11 -1.35 14.09
CA TYR A 283 -0.81 -1.85 14.53
C TYR A 283 0.26 -0.74 14.49
N GLY A 284 -0.08 0.54 14.70
CA GLY A 284 0.88 1.65 14.51
C GLY A 284 2.08 1.68 15.47
N HIS A 285 2.12 0.79 16.47
CA HIS A 285 3.33 0.50 17.25
C HIS A 285 4.37 -0.31 16.46
N GLU A 286 3.96 -0.96 15.38
CA GLU A 286 4.82 -1.50 14.34
C GLU A 286 5.00 -0.41 13.27
N PRO A 287 6.21 0.17 13.12
CA PRO A 287 6.43 1.20 12.11
C PRO A 287 6.21 0.63 10.70
N ALA A 288 5.62 1.42 9.82
CA ALA A 288 5.56 1.07 8.41
C ALA A 288 6.98 0.95 7.84
N ASN A 289 7.23 -0.09 7.04
CA ASN A 289 8.54 -0.25 6.43
C ASN A 289 8.78 0.84 5.38
N LEU A 290 10.03 1.32 5.33
CA LEU A 290 10.42 2.44 4.48
C LEU A 290 11.00 2.00 3.12
N PHE A 291 10.86 0.74 2.72
CA PHE A 291 11.38 0.24 1.44
C PHE A 291 10.30 0.04 0.39
N ALA A 292 9.02 0.10 0.77
CA ALA A 292 7.92 0.07 -0.18
C ALA A 292 7.99 1.25 -1.17
N GLY A 293 7.60 1.00 -2.41
CA GLY A 293 7.53 2.05 -3.43
C GLY A 293 6.24 2.87 -3.32
N GLN A 294 5.15 2.21 -2.93
CA GLN A 294 3.84 2.79 -2.67
C GLN A 294 3.24 2.19 -1.40
N ILE A 295 2.53 2.99 -0.62
CA ILE A 295 2.00 2.60 0.70
C ILE A 295 0.52 2.98 0.82
N GLY A 296 -0.36 1.98 0.85
CA GLY A 296 -1.77 2.15 1.20
C GLY A 296 -1.96 1.94 2.70
N LYS A 297 -1.81 3.00 3.50
CA LYS A 297 -1.92 2.91 4.95
C LYS A 297 -3.38 3.06 5.40
N TYR A 298 -3.93 2.07 6.09
CA TYR A 298 -5.35 2.06 6.48
C TYR A 298 -5.57 2.28 7.97
N PHE A 299 -6.75 2.79 8.34
CA PHE A 299 -7.29 2.65 9.69
C PHE A 299 -7.98 1.30 9.88
N SER A 300 -8.73 0.84 8.87
CA SER A 300 -9.44 -0.44 8.90
C SER A 300 -8.54 -1.64 8.60
N ASN A 301 -8.25 -2.44 9.62
CA ASN A 301 -7.49 -3.68 9.43
C ASN A 301 -8.23 -4.72 8.58
N ALA A 302 -9.56 -4.79 8.68
CA ALA A 302 -10.35 -5.75 7.92
C ALA A 302 -10.27 -5.50 6.41
N VAL A 303 -10.36 -4.23 5.98
CA VAL A 303 -10.23 -3.84 4.58
C VAL A 303 -8.81 -4.13 4.08
N ARG A 304 -7.81 -3.80 4.90
CA ARG A 304 -6.40 -4.07 4.61
C ARG A 304 -6.13 -5.56 4.41
N GLU A 305 -6.56 -6.44 5.33
CA GLU A 305 -6.32 -7.88 5.24
C GLU A 305 -6.95 -8.49 3.98
N ASP A 306 -8.21 -8.16 3.70
CA ASP A 306 -8.89 -8.66 2.51
C ASP A 306 -8.23 -8.17 1.22
N SER A 307 -7.79 -6.90 1.19
CA SER A 307 -7.14 -6.29 0.03
C SER A 307 -5.83 -6.97 -0.34
N ILE A 308 -4.93 -7.24 0.62
CA ILE A 308 -3.65 -7.92 0.34
C ILE A 308 -3.91 -9.28 -0.32
N LEU A 309 -4.84 -10.07 0.24
CA LEU A 309 -5.15 -11.39 -0.27
C LEU A 309 -5.81 -11.31 -1.65
N ARG A 310 -6.74 -10.37 -1.86
CA ARG A 310 -7.37 -10.11 -3.16
C ARG A 310 -6.32 -9.79 -4.24
N LEU A 311 -5.29 -9.01 -3.91
CA LEU A 311 -4.24 -8.62 -4.86
C LEU A 311 -3.25 -9.73 -5.19
N ALA A 312 -3.00 -10.63 -4.23
CA ALA A 312 -1.99 -11.68 -4.32
C ALA A 312 -2.41 -12.87 -5.21
N ARG A 313 -2.87 -12.61 -6.44
CA ARG A 313 -3.34 -13.64 -7.39
C ARG A 313 -2.22 -14.26 -8.22
N GLY A 314 -1.05 -13.62 -8.32
CA GLY A 314 0.12 -14.17 -9.01
C GLY A 314 0.82 -15.28 -8.20
N GLY A 315 0.45 -15.42 -6.93
CA GLY A 315 1.01 -16.40 -6.01
C GLY A 315 1.19 -15.77 -4.63
N ILE A 316 1.39 -16.62 -3.63
CA ILE A 316 1.55 -16.21 -2.24
C ILE A 316 2.71 -16.97 -1.62
N VAL A 317 3.62 -16.24 -1.01
CA VAL A 317 4.74 -16.79 -0.24
C VAL A 317 4.43 -16.67 1.24
N PHE A 318 4.56 -17.78 1.96
CA PHE A 318 4.41 -17.85 3.41
C PHE A 318 5.77 -18.17 4.04
N ALA A 319 6.41 -17.16 4.63
CA ALA A 319 7.57 -17.35 5.49
C ALA A 319 7.13 -17.93 6.85
N PRO A 320 8.02 -18.59 7.62
CA PRO A 320 7.67 -19.19 8.90
C PRO A 320 6.93 -18.22 9.83
N GLY A 321 5.72 -18.60 10.22
CA GLY A 321 4.81 -17.78 11.00
C GLY A 321 3.85 -18.61 11.84
N TRP A 322 3.14 -17.95 12.75
CA TRP A 322 2.21 -18.58 13.69
C TRP A 322 0.77 -18.17 13.39
N ALA A 323 -0.05 -17.91 14.41
CA ALA A 323 -1.50 -17.69 14.29
C ALA A 323 -1.91 -16.70 13.18
N GLY A 324 -1.28 -15.52 13.09
CA GLY A 324 -1.61 -14.54 12.05
C GLY A 324 -1.37 -15.06 10.64
N THR A 325 -0.18 -15.61 10.37
CA THR A 325 0.15 -16.20 9.06
C THR A 325 -0.72 -17.42 8.74
N VAL A 326 -1.03 -18.24 9.74
CA VAL A 326 -1.94 -19.37 9.58
C VAL A 326 -3.35 -18.90 9.21
N GLN A 327 -3.85 -17.81 9.81
CA GLN A 327 -5.12 -17.20 9.41
C GLN A 327 -5.10 -16.76 7.95
N GLU A 328 -4.05 -16.05 7.53
CA GLU A 328 -3.87 -15.59 6.13
C GLU A 328 -3.88 -16.77 5.14
N ILE A 329 -3.24 -17.89 5.49
CA ILE A 329 -3.23 -19.11 4.67
C ILE A 329 -4.66 -19.60 4.39
N PHE A 330 -5.51 -19.71 5.40
CA PHE A 330 -6.87 -20.23 5.22
C PHE A 330 -7.81 -19.22 4.56
N GLN A 331 -7.63 -17.92 4.83
CA GLN A 331 -8.36 -16.87 4.12
C GLN A 331 -8.02 -16.91 2.62
N ALA A 332 -6.73 -17.00 2.27
CA ALA A 332 -6.28 -17.15 0.91
C ALA A 332 -6.84 -18.43 0.26
N ALA A 333 -6.68 -19.58 0.92
CA ALA A 333 -7.11 -20.88 0.40
C ALA A 333 -8.62 -20.91 0.13
N THR A 334 -9.43 -20.24 0.95
CA THR A 334 -10.87 -20.11 0.74
C THR A 334 -11.18 -19.32 -0.54
N LYS A 335 -10.50 -18.19 -0.76
CA LYS A 335 -10.65 -17.38 -1.98
C LYS A 335 -10.27 -18.18 -3.22
N THR A 336 -9.18 -18.93 -3.15
CA THR A 336 -8.70 -19.79 -4.25
C THR A 336 -9.63 -20.98 -4.51
N PHE A 337 -10.13 -21.63 -3.45
CA PHE A 337 -11.06 -22.75 -3.58
C PHE A 337 -12.33 -22.33 -4.36
N TYR A 338 -12.90 -21.17 -4.03
CA TYR A 338 -14.12 -20.68 -4.67
C TYR A 338 -13.87 -19.81 -5.91
N ALA A 339 -12.62 -19.48 -6.22
CA ALA A 339 -12.21 -18.50 -7.23
C ALA A 339 -12.95 -17.14 -7.09
N THR A 340 -13.13 -16.65 -5.85
CA THR A 340 -13.87 -15.41 -5.58
C THR A 340 -13.25 -14.19 -6.25
N ASP A 341 -11.93 -14.20 -6.36
CA ASP A 341 -11.12 -13.11 -6.92
C ASP A 341 -10.41 -13.57 -8.21
N GLY A 342 -10.96 -14.58 -8.89
CA GLY A 342 -10.34 -15.22 -10.05
C GLY A 342 -9.33 -16.33 -9.69
N PRO A 343 -8.58 -16.84 -10.68
CA PRO A 343 -7.59 -17.89 -10.46
C PRO A 343 -6.43 -17.39 -9.58
N SER A 344 -5.79 -18.33 -8.87
CA SER A 344 -4.61 -18.07 -8.05
C SER A 344 -3.38 -18.76 -8.63
N GLY A 345 -2.23 -18.11 -8.50
CA GLY A 345 -0.92 -18.75 -8.63
C GLY A 345 -0.56 -19.62 -7.43
N ALA A 346 0.71 -20.02 -7.37
CA ALA A 346 1.23 -20.98 -6.39
C ALA A 346 1.20 -20.47 -4.95
N TYR A 347 1.07 -21.40 -4.01
CA TYR A 347 1.22 -21.23 -2.57
C TYR A 347 2.59 -21.78 -2.19
N VAL A 348 3.55 -20.89 -2.00
CA VAL A 348 4.93 -21.25 -1.67
C VAL A 348 5.15 -21.10 -0.16
N PHE A 349 5.44 -22.21 0.51
CA PHE A 349 5.74 -22.26 1.93
C PHE A 349 7.25 -22.40 2.13
N LEU A 350 7.90 -21.33 2.60
CA LEU A 350 9.34 -21.32 2.87
C LEU A 350 9.62 -21.86 4.27
N GLY A 351 10.60 -22.76 4.42
CA GLY A 351 10.94 -23.37 5.71
C GLY A 351 10.26 -24.71 5.92
N VAL A 352 10.76 -25.75 5.24
CA VAL A 352 10.17 -27.11 5.22
C VAL A 352 9.97 -27.65 6.64
N GLU A 353 10.95 -27.46 7.52
CA GLU A 353 10.86 -27.93 8.91
C GLU A 353 9.66 -27.31 9.66
N HIS A 354 9.45 -25.99 9.51
CA HIS A 354 8.36 -25.27 10.18
C HIS A 354 6.99 -25.76 9.70
N TRP A 355 6.80 -25.81 8.38
CA TRP A 355 5.53 -26.19 7.77
C TRP A 355 5.25 -27.70 7.82
N SER A 356 6.26 -28.53 8.13
CA SER A 356 6.04 -29.94 8.45
C SER A 356 5.49 -30.13 9.87
N ARG A 357 5.80 -29.22 10.81
CA ARG A 357 5.26 -29.26 12.19
C ARG A 357 3.84 -28.71 12.27
N LEU A 358 3.49 -27.79 11.39
CA LEU A 358 2.13 -27.30 11.15
C LEU A 358 1.70 -27.80 9.77
N PRO A 359 1.23 -29.06 9.63
CA PRO A 359 1.16 -29.80 8.36
C PRO A 359 0.11 -29.20 7.40
N VAL A 360 0.46 -28.06 6.83
CA VAL A 360 -0.44 -27.19 6.07
C VAL A 360 -0.73 -27.81 4.70
N ALA A 361 0.26 -28.47 4.10
CA ALA A 361 0.12 -29.18 2.83
C ALA A 361 -0.87 -30.36 2.96
N ASP A 362 -0.80 -31.14 4.05
CA ASP A 362 -1.69 -32.27 4.29
C ASP A 362 -3.15 -31.84 4.46
N LEU A 363 -3.38 -30.62 4.94
CA LEU A 363 -4.71 -30.05 5.10
C LEU A 363 -5.20 -29.36 3.83
N LEU A 364 -4.35 -28.57 3.17
CA LEU A 364 -4.71 -27.81 1.97
C LEU A 364 -4.86 -28.68 0.74
N GLY A 365 -4.06 -29.74 0.60
CA GLY A 365 -4.09 -30.63 -0.58
C GLY A 365 -5.48 -31.22 -0.83
N PRO A 366 -6.08 -31.95 0.12
CA PRO A 366 -7.45 -32.49 -0.01
C PRO A 366 -8.52 -31.41 -0.16
N LEU A 367 -8.30 -30.22 0.42
CA LEU A 367 -9.22 -29.10 0.32
C LEU A 367 -9.20 -28.53 -1.12
N LEU A 368 -8.04 -28.15 -1.63
CA LEU A 368 -7.89 -27.57 -2.96
C LEU A 368 -8.19 -28.56 -4.08
N ALA A 369 -7.97 -29.86 -3.88
CA ALA A 369 -8.37 -30.91 -4.83
C ALA A 369 -9.89 -31.02 -5.03
N ARG A 370 -10.69 -30.48 -4.10
CA ARG A 370 -12.15 -30.49 -4.15
C ARG A 370 -12.75 -29.18 -4.69
N SER A 371 -11.93 -28.26 -5.20
CA SER A 371 -12.46 -27.01 -5.73
C SER A 371 -13.48 -27.29 -6.85
N PRO A 372 -14.59 -26.53 -6.89
CA PRO A 372 -15.53 -26.59 -8.01
C PRO A 372 -14.91 -26.20 -9.36
N HIS A 373 -13.70 -25.62 -9.37
CA HIS A 373 -12.98 -25.17 -10.57
C HIS A 373 -11.86 -26.12 -11.02
N GLY A 374 -11.81 -27.33 -10.46
CA GLY A 374 -10.81 -28.35 -10.79
C GLY A 374 -9.88 -28.69 -9.63
N ASP A 375 -8.98 -29.64 -9.84
CA ASP A 375 -7.99 -30.00 -8.82
C ASP A 375 -6.90 -28.92 -8.75
N LEU A 376 -6.90 -28.15 -7.66
CA LEU A 376 -5.94 -27.08 -7.41
C LEU A 376 -4.82 -27.49 -6.44
N SER A 377 -4.71 -28.77 -6.07
CA SER A 377 -3.70 -29.24 -5.11
C SER A 377 -2.27 -29.03 -5.61
N GLY A 378 -2.07 -29.00 -6.93
CA GLY A 378 -0.78 -28.72 -7.57
C GLY A 378 -0.25 -27.30 -7.37
N LEU A 379 -1.03 -26.39 -6.78
CA LEU A 379 -0.56 -25.04 -6.43
C LEU A 379 0.35 -25.03 -5.19
N ILE A 380 0.36 -26.09 -4.39
CA ILE A 380 1.07 -26.13 -3.10
C ILE A 380 2.53 -26.52 -3.33
N VAL A 381 3.45 -25.66 -2.89
CA VAL A 381 4.90 -25.89 -2.93
C VAL A 381 5.47 -25.64 -1.54
N VAL A 382 6.16 -26.62 -0.96
CA VAL A 382 6.85 -26.48 0.34
C VAL A 382 8.33 -26.70 0.10
N THR A 383 9.15 -25.66 0.31
CA THR A 383 10.55 -25.70 -0.11
C THR A 383 11.45 -24.80 0.74
N ASP A 384 12.74 -25.15 0.77
CA ASP A 384 13.82 -24.27 1.25
C ASP A 384 14.63 -23.69 0.07
N SER A 385 14.29 -24.07 -1.17
CA SER A 385 14.96 -23.63 -2.39
C SER A 385 14.33 -22.37 -2.96
N LEU A 386 15.12 -21.30 -3.07
CA LEU A 386 14.68 -20.09 -3.75
C LEU A 386 14.45 -20.30 -5.25
N ASP A 387 15.16 -21.25 -5.88
CA ASP A 387 14.96 -21.55 -7.29
C ASP A 387 13.60 -22.19 -7.53
N GLU A 388 13.24 -23.17 -6.71
CA GLU A 388 11.91 -23.82 -6.78
C GLU A 388 10.78 -22.82 -6.48
N ALA A 389 10.99 -21.94 -5.50
CA ALA A 389 10.04 -20.87 -5.19
C ALA A 389 9.83 -19.91 -6.37
N VAL A 390 10.92 -19.47 -7.02
CA VAL A 390 10.84 -18.58 -8.19
C VAL A 390 10.18 -19.27 -9.37
N ASP A 391 10.53 -20.52 -9.66
CA ASP A 391 9.94 -21.28 -10.76
C ASP A 391 8.43 -21.45 -10.57
N ALA A 392 7.99 -21.76 -9.34
CA ALA A 392 6.57 -21.88 -9.01
C ALA A 392 5.78 -20.58 -9.16
N LEU A 393 6.41 -19.43 -8.91
CA LEU A 393 5.80 -18.10 -8.99
C LEU A 393 5.96 -17.43 -10.36
N SER A 394 6.73 -18.04 -11.26
CA SER A 394 6.96 -17.54 -12.60
C SER A 394 6.01 -18.13 -13.65
N GLY A 395 5.32 -19.23 -13.30
CA GLY A 395 4.42 -19.98 -14.18
C GLY A 395 3.07 -19.32 -14.49
#